data_AF-A0A1V5HQK5-F1
#
_entry.id   AF-A0A1V5HQK5-F1
#
_cell.length_a   1.000
_cell.length_b   1.000
_cell.length_c   1.000
_cell.angle_alpha   90.00
_cell.angle_beta   90.00
_cell.angle_gamma   90.00
#
_symmetry.space_group_name_H-M   'P 1'
#
loop_
_entity.id
_entity.type
_entity.pdbx_description
1 polymer ?
#
loop_
_entity_poly.entity_id
_entity_poly.type
_entity_poly.pdbx_seq_one_letter_code
_entity_poly.pdbx_strand_id
1 'polypeptide(L)'
;MLGEVNAQGIYRLKDASDLLASLSLAGGPTGLAVKSDIKIIREYQERKGEPVILSASYDDITKKGDIAQNVALRNGDIVWVPRILIGDINEWITNTLPLLDYLLKPAAYRDAYGDPKNMRFLKY
;
A
#
# COMPACT_ATOMS: atom_id res chain seq x y z
N MET A 1 -17.04 -1.52 1.54
CA MET A 1 -15.73 -1.98 2.02
C MET A 1 -14.90 -2.39 0.83
N LEU A 2 -13.78 -1.72 0.62
CA LEU A 2 -12.88 -1.94 -0.52
C LEU A 2 -11.42 -1.92 -0.06
N GLY A 3 -10.55 -2.56 -0.83
CA GLY A 3 -9.10 -2.59 -0.59
C GLY A 3 -8.62 -3.83 0.18
N GLU A 4 -7.59 -3.65 1.00
CA GLU A 4 -6.88 -4.74 1.69
C GLU A 4 -7.62 -5.26 2.94
N VAL A 5 -8.75 -5.92 2.69
CA VAL A 5 -9.53 -6.67 3.68
C VAL A 5 -9.77 -8.11 3.21
N ASN A 6 -10.02 -9.03 4.14
CA ASN A 6 -10.24 -10.44 3.79
C ASN A 6 -11.50 -10.65 2.93
N ALA A 7 -12.56 -9.88 3.17
CA ALA A 7 -13.80 -9.92 2.40
C ALA A 7 -14.23 -8.51 1.98
N GLN A 8 -13.99 -8.16 0.71
CA GLN A 8 -14.50 -6.92 0.13
C GLN A 8 -15.99 -7.05 -0.21
N GLY A 9 -16.72 -5.93 -0.19
CA GLY A 9 -18.14 -5.95 -0.57
C GLY A 9 -18.99 -4.85 0.08
N ILE A 10 -20.29 -5.02 -0.10
CA ILE A 10 -21.33 -4.14 0.45
C ILE A 10 -21.81 -4.75 1.77
N TYR A 11 -21.74 -3.97 2.84
CA TYR A 11 -22.20 -4.35 4.18
C TYR A 11 -23.35 -3.45 4.58
N ARG A 12 -24.39 -4.02 5.20
CA ARG A 12 -25.54 -3.24 5.65
C ARG A 12 -25.19 -2.55 6.96
N LEU A 13 -25.55 -1.27 7.09
CA LEU A 13 -25.26 -0.46 8.28
C LEU A 13 -25.84 -1.06 9.58
N LYS A 14 -26.98 -1.76 9.49
CA LYS A 14 -27.58 -2.45 10.64
C LYS A 14 -26.71 -3.57 11.22
N ASP A 15 -25.86 -4.17 10.39
CA ASP A 15 -24.99 -5.27 10.78
C ASP A 15 -23.61 -4.73 11.23
N ALA A 16 -23.25 -3.52 10.77
CA ALA A 16 -22.04 -2.81 11.16
C ALA A 16 -22.24 -1.28 11.22
N SER A 17 -22.52 -0.78 12.42
CA SER A 17 -22.78 0.64 12.67
C SER A 17 -21.51 1.51 12.75
N ASP A 18 -20.35 0.88 12.93
CA ASP A 18 -19.07 1.56 13.07
C ASP A 18 -17.93 0.88 12.28
N LEU A 19 -16.78 1.56 12.24
CA LEU A 19 -15.61 1.11 11.50
C LEU A 19 -15.11 -0.25 11.99
N LEU A 20 -15.01 -0.46 13.30
CA LEU A 20 -14.48 -1.70 13.86
C LEU A 20 -15.39 -2.90 13.56
N ALA A 21 -16.71 -2.74 13.75
CA ALA A 21 -17.70 -3.77 13.46
C ALA A 21 -17.69 -4.12 11.97
N SER A 22 -17.63 -3.11 11.10
CA SER A 22 -17.58 -3.33 9.65
C SER A 22 -16.31 -4.07 9.23
N LEU A 23 -15.14 -3.68 9.77
CA LEU A 23 -13.87 -4.36 9.49
C LEU A 23 -13.90 -5.80 10.00
N SER A 24 -14.56 -6.04 11.14
CA SER A 24 -14.72 -7.38 11.70
C SER A 24 -15.61 -8.27 10.81
N LEU A 25 -16.72 -7.74 10.29
CA LEU A 25 -17.55 -8.45 9.31
C LEU A 25 -16.80 -8.74 8.01
N ALA A 26 -15.90 -7.84 7.61
CA ALA A 26 -15.01 -8.04 6.47
C ALA A 26 -13.85 -9.02 6.75
N GLY A 27 -13.84 -9.67 7.91
CA GLY A 27 -12.79 -10.62 8.32
C GLY A 27 -11.48 -9.94 8.75
N GLY A 28 -11.48 -8.63 8.92
CA GLY A 28 -10.33 -7.81 9.30
C GLY A 28 -9.46 -7.37 8.10
N PRO A 29 -8.55 -6.39 8.33
CA PRO A 29 -7.56 -5.99 7.34
C PRO A 29 -6.53 -7.10 7.06
N THR A 30 -6.06 -7.22 5.82
CA THR A 30 -5.02 -8.20 5.46
C THR A 30 -3.66 -7.86 6.06
N GLY A 31 -2.68 -8.76 5.92
CA GLY A 31 -1.28 -8.48 6.29
C GLY A 31 -0.63 -7.36 5.47
N LEU A 32 -1.18 -7.07 4.29
CA LEU A 32 -0.69 -6.02 3.38
C LEU A 32 -1.43 -4.69 3.55
N ALA A 33 -2.31 -4.56 4.54
CA ALA A 33 -3.08 -3.36 4.79
C ALA A 33 -2.29 -2.28 5.55
N VAL A 34 -2.48 -1.01 5.18
CA VAL A 34 -2.04 0.14 5.99
C VAL A 34 -3.09 0.37 7.11
N LYS A 35 -2.91 -0.33 8.23
CA LYS A 35 -3.85 -0.32 9.36
C LYS A 35 -3.89 1.00 10.14
N SER A 36 -2.86 1.83 10.01
CA SER A 36 -2.76 3.13 10.67
C SER A 36 -3.56 4.24 9.98
N ASP A 37 -4.01 4.02 8.75
CA ASP A 37 -4.63 5.08 7.95
C ASP A 37 -5.73 4.54 7.01
N ILE A 38 -6.82 4.06 7.60
CA ILE A 38 -8.01 3.64 6.87
C ILE A 38 -8.84 4.88 6.52
N LYS A 39 -9.30 4.97 5.28
CA LYS A 39 -10.11 6.10 4.81
C LYS A 39 -11.59 5.76 4.81
N ILE A 40 -12.41 6.69 5.30
CA ILE A 40 -13.86 6.65 5.18
C ILE A 40 -14.27 7.84 4.31
N ILE A 41 -14.73 7.54 3.10
CA ILE A 41 -15.18 8.53 2.13
C ILE A 41 -16.69 8.67 2.28
N ARG A 42 -17.13 9.87 2.66
CA ARG A 42 -18.53 10.20 2.88
C ARG A 42 -18.99 11.21 1.84
N GLU A 43 -19.85 10.77 0.95
CA GLU A 43 -20.50 11.64 -0.03
C GLU A 43 -21.70 12.35 0.60
N TYR A 44 -21.75 13.68 0.47
CA TYR A 44 -22.92 14.46 0.88
C TYR A 44 -23.84 14.65 -0.33
N GLN A 45 -24.88 13.84 -0.42
CA GLN A 45 -25.86 13.91 -1.51
C GLN A 45 -26.60 15.27 -1.58
N GLU A 46 -26.67 16.02 -0.48
CA GLU A 46 -27.49 17.24 -0.37
C GLU A 46 -26.74 18.55 -0.67
N ARG A 47 -25.41 18.52 -0.85
CA ARG A 47 -24.63 19.71 -1.26
C ARG A 47 -23.71 19.30 -2.39
N LYS A 48 -23.66 20.09 -3.47
CA LYS A 48 -22.64 20.00 -4.55
C LYS A 48 -21.21 20.29 -4.02
N GLY A 49 -20.81 19.65 -2.94
CA GLY A 49 -19.55 19.84 -2.25
C GLY A 49 -18.65 18.62 -2.39
N GLU A 50 -17.38 18.83 -2.12
CA GLU A 50 -16.37 17.77 -2.14
C GLU A 50 -16.68 16.68 -1.10
N PRO A 51 -16.38 15.41 -1.40
CA PRO A 51 -16.57 14.32 -0.45
C PRO A 51 -15.72 14.55 0.81
N VAL A 52 -16.29 14.24 1.97
CA VAL A 52 -15.54 14.31 3.23
C VAL A 52 -14.76 13.00 3.40
N ILE A 53 -13.44 13.12 3.53
CA ILE A 53 -12.56 11.98 3.78
C ILE A 53 -12.16 12.01 5.25
N LEU A 54 -12.61 11.02 6.01
CA LEU A 54 -12.19 10.79 7.38
C LEU A 54 -11.05 9.75 7.37
N SER A 55 -10.13 9.89 8.32
CA SER A 55 -9.03 8.94 8.51
C SER A 55 -9.15 8.32 9.89
N ALA A 56 -8.89 7.02 9.99
CA ALA A 56 -8.97 6.27 11.23
C ALA A 56 -7.90 5.20 11.30
N SER A 57 -7.34 5.00 12.50
CA SER A 57 -6.30 4.00 12.76
C SER A 57 -6.88 2.76 13.43
N TYR A 58 -6.93 1.65 12.68
CA TYR A 58 -7.33 0.34 13.23
C TYR A 58 -6.35 -0.16 14.29
N ASP A 59 -5.06 0.14 14.12
CA ASP A 59 -4.03 -0.22 15.09
C ASP A 59 -4.21 0.52 16.42
N ASP A 60 -4.61 1.80 16.39
CA ASP A 60 -4.85 2.55 17.62
C ASP A 60 -6.10 2.04 18.36
N ILE A 61 -7.15 1.65 17.63
CA ILE A 61 -8.34 1.01 18.23
C ILE A 61 -7.94 -0.31 18.92
N THR A 62 -7.24 -1.19 18.20
CA THR A 62 -7.04 -2.59 18.63
C THR A 62 -5.85 -2.80 19.55
N LYS A 63 -4.78 -2.00 19.42
CA LYS A 63 -3.54 -2.15 20.20
C LYS A 63 -3.47 -1.16 21.36
N LYS A 64 -4.00 0.06 21.17
CA LYS A 64 -3.95 1.13 22.19
C LYS A 64 -5.27 1.35 22.91
N GLY A 65 -6.36 0.74 22.42
CA GLY A 65 -7.69 0.94 22.98
C GLY A 65 -8.27 2.33 22.73
N ASP A 66 -7.76 3.05 21.72
CA ASP A 66 -8.26 4.39 21.39
C ASP A 66 -9.57 4.29 20.60
N ILE A 67 -10.69 4.29 21.33
CA ILE A 67 -12.04 4.21 20.76
C ILE A 67 -12.40 5.47 19.96
N ALA A 68 -11.69 6.59 20.13
CA ALA A 68 -11.97 7.81 19.35
C ALA A 68 -11.73 7.61 17.84
N GLN A 69 -10.91 6.63 17.47
CA GLN A 69 -10.66 6.22 16.09
C GLN A 69 -11.80 5.37 15.50
N ASN A 70 -12.72 4.84 16.32
CA ASN A 70 -13.84 4.02 15.85
C ASN A 70 -14.98 4.90 15.31
N VAL A 71 -14.83 5.32 14.06
CA VAL A 71 -15.78 6.22 13.40
C VAL A 71 -17.14 5.52 13.20
N ALA A 72 -18.21 6.18 13.63
CA ALA A 72 -19.58 5.78 13.31
C ALA A 72 -19.86 5.95 11.81
N LEU A 73 -20.28 4.86 11.17
CA LEU A 73 -20.57 4.82 9.75
C LEU A 73 -21.98 5.33 9.45
N ARG A 74 -22.16 5.85 8.24
CA ARG A 74 -23.44 6.32 7.70
C ARG A 74 -23.75 5.62 6.39
N ASN A 75 -25.02 5.60 6.03
CA ASN A 75 -25.43 5.10 4.72
C ASN A 75 -24.72 5.88 3.62
N GLY A 76 -24.15 5.15 2.66
CA GLY A 76 -23.37 5.73 1.57
C GLY A 76 -21.87 5.90 1.87
N ASP A 77 -21.41 5.62 3.10
CA ASP A 77 -19.98 5.66 3.40
C ASP A 77 -19.22 4.54 2.66
N ILE A 78 -18.08 4.91 2.10
CA ILE A 78 -17.13 3.98 1.48
C ILE A 78 -15.92 3.87 2.40
N VAL A 79 -15.75 2.69 3.02
CA VAL A 79 -14.53 2.35 3.75
C VAL A 79 -13.50 1.78 2.78
N TRP A 80 -12.35 2.46 2.66
CA TRP A 80 -11.22 2.09 1.82
C TRP A 80 -9.99 1.78 2.69
N VAL A 81 -9.48 0.56 2.56
CA VAL A 81 -8.31 0.08 3.29
C VAL A 81 -7.11 0.04 2.34
N PRO A 82 -6.11 0.94 2.50
CA PRO A 82 -4.98 1.02 1.59
C PRO A 82 -4.05 -0.20 1.70
N ARG A 83 -3.30 -0.48 0.62
CA ARG A 83 -2.21 -1.45 0.60
C ARG A 83 -0.88 -0.79 0.97
N ILE A 84 -0.03 -1.47 1.73
CA ILE A 84 1.33 -1.03 2.02
C ILE A 84 2.10 -1.02 0.69
N LEU A 85 2.64 0.14 0.30
CA LEU A 85 3.36 0.32 -0.97
C LEU A 85 4.70 -0.44 -1.05
N ILE A 86 5.12 -1.13 0.01
CA ILE A 86 6.44 -1.80 0.11
C ILE A 86 6.47 -3.12 -0.72
N GLY A 87 5.40 -3.44 -1.46
CA GLY A 87 5.32 -4.62 -2.32
C GLY A 87 6.08 -4.53 -3.65
N ASP A 88 6.39 -3.33 -4.16
CA ASP A 88 7.04 -3.18 -5.47
C ASP A 88 8.55 -3.35 -5.43
N ILE A 89 9.20 -3.60 -4.29
CA ILE A 89 10.67 -3.72 -4.31
C ILE A 89 11.11 -4.99 -5.05
N ASN A 90 10.41 -6.13 -4.92
CA ASN A 90 10.79 -7.35 -5.66
C ASN A 90 10.44 -7.25 -7.16
N GLU A 91 9.36 -6.54 -7.52
CA GLU A 91 8.92 -6.35 -8.91
C GLU A 91 9.68 -5.21 -9.62
N TRP A 92 9.97 -4.09 -8.93
CA TRP A 92 10.86 -3.02 -9.39
C TRP A 92 12.29 -3.52 -9.54
N ILE A 93 12.86 -4.23 -8.55
CA ILE A 93 14.21 -4.79 -8.65
C ILE A 93 14.31 -5.74 -9.86
N THR A 94 13.33 -6.63 -10.04
CA THR A 94 13.35 -7.60 -11.14
C THR A 94 13.19 -6.93 -12.52
N ASN A 95 12.39 -5.87 -12.62
CA ASN A 95 12.13 -5.20 -13.89
C ASN A 95 13.12 -4.07 -14.22
N THR A 96 13.86 -3.54 -13.25
CA THR A 96 14.78 -2.40 -13.45
C THR A 96 16.26 -2.76 -13.38
N LEU A 97 16.68 -3.77 -12.60
CA LEU A 97 18.08 -4.21 -12.55
C LEU A 97 18.67 -4.71 -13.89
N PRO A 98 17.93 -5.42 -14.78
CA PRO A 98 18.50 -5.91 -16.03
C PRO A 98 18.93 -4.79 -16.99
N LEU A 99 18.24 -3.64 -16.95
CA LEU A 99 18.58 -2.48 -17.78
C LEU A 99 19.82 -1.75 -17.24
N LEU A 100 19.97 -1.69 -15.92
CA LEU A 100 21.16 -1.11 -15.28
C LEU A 100 22.42 -1.94 -15.59
N ASP A 101 22.31 -3.27 -15.71
CA ASP A 101 23.42 -4.13 -16.18
C ASP A 101 23.87 -3.75 -17.60
N TYR A 102 22.92 -3.51 -18.51
CA TYR A 102 23.23 -3.09 -19.88
C TYR A 102 23.84 -1.68 -19.95
N LEU A 103 23.36 -0.76 -19.11
CA LEU A 103 23.87 0.62 -19.03
C LEU A 103 25.25 0.72 -18.37
N LEU A 104 25.57 -0.19 -17.44
CA LEU A 104 26.84 -0.21 -16.71
C LEU A 104 27.91 -1.12 -17.35
N LYS A 105 27.54 -1.98 -18.31
CA LYS A 105 28.48 -2.79 -19.11
C LYS A 105 29.64 -1.98 -19.72
N PRO A 106 29.45 -0.84 -20.42
CA PRO A 106 30.58 -0.10 -21.00
C PRO A 106 31.55 0.47 -19.97
N ALA A 107 31.11 0.73 -18.73
CA ALA A 107 31.99 1.15 -17.64
C ALA A 107 32.85 -0.02 -17.13
N ALA A 108 32.27 -1.22 -17.00
CA ALA A 108 32.99 -2.42 -16.61
C ALA A 108 34.03 -2.89 -17.66
N TYR A 109 33.78 -2.65 -18.96
CA TYR A 109 34.77 -2.91 -20.02
C TYR A 109 35.97 -1.97 -19.97
N ARG A 110 35.77 -0.71 -19.57
CA ARG A 110 36.87 0.27 -19.46
C ARG A 110 37.85 -0.11 -18.33
N ASP A 111 37.37 -0.74 -17.27
CA ASP A 111 38.23 -1.17 -16.16
C ASP A 111 38.88 -2.56 -16.42
N ALA A 112 38.21 -3.44 -17.16
CA ALA A 112 38.75 -4.75 -17.55
C ALA A 112 39.85 -4.67 -18.64
N TYR A 113 39.78 -3.66 -19.53
CA TYR A 113 40.74 -3.47 -20.64
C TYR A 113 41.58 -2.18 -20.53
N GLY A 114 41.27 -1.27 -19.60
CA GLY A 114 41.96 0.01 -19.44
C GLY A 114 43.11 0.02 -18.42
N ASP A 115 43.34 -1.09 -17.70
CA ASP A 115 44.52 -1.25 -16.84
C ASP A 115 45.71 -1.80 -17.64
N PRO A 116 46.81 -1.02 -17.82
CA PRO A 116 48.01 -1.49 -18.52
C PRO A 116 48.68 -2.72 -17.88
N LYS A 117 48.37 -3.05 -16.61
CA LYS A 117 48.97 -4.21 -15.92
C LYS A 117 48.43 -5.56 -16.40
N ASN A 118 47.21 -5.62 -16.95
CA ASN A 118 46.60 -6.87 -17.42
C ASN A 118 46.83 -7.17 -18.91
N MET A 119 47.45 -6.25 -19.66
CA MET A 119 47.74 -6.42 -21.09
C MET A 119 49.03 -7.19 -21.42
N ARG A 120 49.67 -7.86 -20.44
CA ARG A 120 50.97 -8.55 -20.64
C ARG A 120 50.87 -9.97 -21.21
N PHE A 121 49.67 -10.48 -21.49
CA PHE A 121 49.48 -11.88 -21.90
C PHE A 121 48.99 -12.07 -23.35
N LEU A 122 49.23 -11.10 -24.23
CA LEU A 122 48.99 -11.27 -25.66
C LEU A 122 50.16 -10.71 -26.47
N LYS A 123 51.23 -11.50 -26.58
CA LYS A 123 52.09 -11.52 -27.76
C LYS A 123 52.84 -12.86 -27.81
N TYR A 124 52.77 -13.46 -29.00
CA TYR A 124 53.42 -14.69 -29.45
C TYR A 124 54.92 -14.74 -29.17
#